data_AF-A0A4U1AG61-F1
#
_entry.id   AF-A0A4U1AG61-F1
#
_cell.length_a   1.000
_cell.length_b   1.000
_cell.length_c   1.000
_cell.angle_alpha   90.00
_cell.angle_beta   90.00
_cell.angle_gamma   90.00
#
_symmetry.space_group_name_H-M   'P 1'
#
loop_
_entity.id
_entity.type
_entity.pdbx_description
1 polymer ?
#
loop_
_entity_poly.entity_id
_entity_poly.type
_entity_poly.pdbx_seq_one_letter_code
_entity_poly.pdbx_strand_id
1 'polypeptide(L)'
;MSLFSGRYAARRGQKVVYITERCVFLLTSDGLEITEIAPGIDLQKEILDQMDFMPIISGKPRLMDSRIFLPAVMEMKLSPVVV
;
A
#
# COMPACT_ATOMS: atom_id res chain seq x y z
N MET A 1 -17.35 18.06 10.82
CA MET A 1 -16.41 17.40 9.89
C MET A 1 -15.61 16.37 10.68
N SER A 2 -15.90 15.08 10.53
CA SER A 2 -15.14 14.01 11.21
C SER A 2 -13.98 13.58 10.33
N LEU A 3 -12.75 13.61 10.87
CA LEU A 3 -11.58 13.03 10.22
C LEU A 3 -11.73 11.49 10.14
N PHE A 4 -11.06 10.87 9.17
CA PHE A 4 -11.01 9.42 9.07
C PHE A 4 -10.30 8.80 10.29
N SER A 5 -10.88 7.74 10.86
CA SER A 5 -10.31 7.00 12.00
C SER A 5 -9.86 5.61 11.57
N GLY A 6 -8.56 5.43 11.37
CA GLY A 6 -7.97 4.12 11.04
C GLY A 6 -8.26 3.08 12.11
N ARG A 7 -8.12 3.43 13.39
CA ARG A 7 -8.43 2.50 14.50
C ARG A 7 -9.87 1.98 14.46
N TYR A 8 -10.82 2.84 14.10
CA TYR A 8 -12.22 2.42 13.96
C TYR A 8 -12.41 1.50 12.75
N ALA A 9 -11.82 1.85 11.60
CA ALA A 9 -11.89 1.03 10.38
C ALA A 9 -11.28 -0.37 10.59
N ALA A 10 -10.10 -0.46 11.22
CA ALA A 10 -9.46 -1.73 11.57
C ALA A 10 -10.35 -2.59 12.47
N ARG A 11 -10.95 -2.01 13.52
CA ARG A 11 -11.89 -2.73 14.42
C ARG A 11 -13.13 -3.25 13.71
N ARG A 12 -13.57 -2.59 12.64
CA ARG A 12 -14.72 -2.99 11.82
C ARG A 12 -14.35 -4.00 10.74
N GLY A 13 -13.08 -4.40 10.63
CA GLY A 13 -12.60 -5.26 9.54
C GLY A 13 -12.71 -4.60 8.17
N GLN A 14 -12.78 -3.26 8.11
CA GLN A 14 -12.86 -2.55 6.85
C GLN A 14 -11.52 -2.66 6.13
N LYS A 15 -11.54 -3.07 4.87
CA LYS A 15 -10.35 -3.07 4.02
C LYS A 15 -9.97 -1.63 3.68
N VAL A 16 -8.83 -1.17 4.19
CA VAL A 16 -8.28 0.17 3.94
C VAL A 16 -6.88 0.03 3.38
N VAL A 17 -6.63 0.68 2.24
CA VAL A 17 -5.36 0.66 1.53
C VAL A 17 -4.85 2.10 1.40
N TYR A 18 -3.59 2.34 1.75
CA TYR A 18 -2.91 3.61 1.55
C TYR A 18 -1.91 3.45 0.42
N ILE A 19 -2.03 4.29 -0.62
CA ILE A 19 -1.18 4.21 -1.80
C ILE A 19 -0.35 5.48 -1.87
N THR A 20 0.96 5.32 -1.99
CA THR A 20 1.92 6.40 -2.24
C THR A 20 2.62 6.17 -3.58
N GLU A 21 3.48 7.10 -3.99
CA GLU A 21 4.33 6.91 -5.16
C GLU A 21 5.37 5.77 -5.00
N ARG A 22 5.78 5.45 -3.75
CA ARG A 22 6.82 4.45 -3.45
C ARG A 22 6.28 3.12 -2.96
N CYS A 23 5.15 3.08 -2.29
CA CYS A 23 4.64 1.86 -1.67
C CYS A 23 3.14 1.88 -1.38
N VAL A 24 2.60 0.68 -1.17
CA VAL A 24 1.21 0.42 -0.78
C VAL A 24 1.17 -0.19 0.62
N PHE A 25 0.37 0.39 1.50
CA PHE A 25 0.11 -0.13 2.84
C PHE A 25 -1.31 -0.69 2.97
N LEU A 26 -1.45 -1.79 3.68
CA LEU A 26 -2.72 -2.32 4.15
C LEU A 26 -2.90 -1.99 5.63
N LEU A 27 -4.08 -1.49 6.00
CA LEU A 27 -4.45 -1.40 7.41
C LEU A 27 -4.89 -2.77 7.92
N THR A 28 -4.15 -3.30 8.88
CA THR A 28 -4.46 -4.54 9.60
C THR A 28 -4.94 -4.23 11.02
N SER A 29 -5.30 -5.26 11.79
CA SER A 29 -5.55 -5.12 13.23
C SER A 29 -4.31 -4.69 14.01
N ASP A 30 -3.13 -5.02 13.51
CA ASP A 30 -1.85 -4.85 14.21
C ASP A 30 -1.13 -3.56 13.79
N GLY A 31 -1.57 -2.92 12.70
CA GLY A 31 -0.99 -1.67 12.20
C GLY A 31 -0.96 -1.60 10.68
N LEU A 32 -0.10 -0.74 10.16
CA LEU A 32 0.13 -0.60 8.72
C LEU A 32 1.14 -1.64 8.25
N GLU A 33 0.76 -2.45 7.28
CA GLU A 33 1.62 -3.44 6.63
C GLU A 33 2.01 -2.97 5.23
N ILE A 34 3.31 -2.95 4.93
CA ILE A 34 3.77 -2.74 3.54
C ILE A 34 3.44 -3.98 2.73
N THR A 35 2.63 -3.82 1.69
CA THR A 35 2.23 -4.92 0.80
C THR A 35 2.88 -4.83 -0.58
N GLU A 36 3.16 -3.62 -1.07
CA GLU A 36 3.82 -3.39 -2.37
C GLU A 36 4.84 -2.26 -2.30
N ILE A 37 5.89 -2.35 -3.11
CA ILE A 37 6.92 -1.33 -3.32
C ILE A 37 7.09 -1.02 -4.81
N ALA A 38 7.43 0.21 -5.15
CA ALA A 38 7.72 0.58 -6.54
C ALA A 38 8.90 -0.24 -7.08
N PRO A 39 8.92 -0.59 -8.38
CA PRO A 39 10.07 -1.25 -8.97
C PRO A 39 11.33 -0.38 -8.87
N GLY A 40 12.44 -0.98 -8.43
CA GLY A 40 13.76 -0.32 -8.43
C GLY A 40 14.09 0.54 -7.22
N ILE A 41 13.19 0.67 -6.23
CA ILE A 41 13.46 1.43 -5.00
C ILE A 41 14.10 0.56 -3.92
N ASP A 42 14.96 1.16 -3.09
CA ASP A 42 15.53 0.55 -1.90
C ASP A 42 14.54 0.67 -0.71
N LEU A 43 14.04 -0.46 -0.23
CA LEU A 43 13.06 -0.50 0.87
C LEU A 43 13.57 0.24 2.12
N GLN A 44 14.84 0.09 2.48
CA GLN A 44 15.36 0.71 3.69
C GLN A 44 15.49 2.22 3.50
N LYS A 45 16.27 2.65 2.51
CA LYS A 45 16.68 4.05 2.34
C LYS A 45 15.55 4.96 1.87
N GLU A 46 14.70 4.45 0.98
CA GLU A 46 13.70 5.27 0.28
C GLU A 46 12.30 5.14 0.88
N ILE A 47 12.06 4.17 1.78
CA ILE A 47 10.80 4.03 2.49
C ILE A 47 11.01 4.08 3.99
N LEU A 48 11.70 3.10 4.59
CA LEU A 48 11.73 2.94 6.05
C LEU A 48 12.44 4.10 6.76
N ASP A 49 13.55 4.58 6.20
CA ASP A 49 14.31 5.72 6.74
C ASP A 49 13.55 7.06 6.60
N GLN A 50 12.49 7.10 5.80
CA GLN A 50 11.63 8.29 5.61
C GLN A 50 10.38 8.27 6.50
N MET A 51 10.23 7.27 7.38
CA MET A 51 9.05 7.09 8.22
C MET A 51 9.34 7.33 9.70
N ASP A 52 8.41 7.99 10.40
CA ASP A 52 8.47 8.20 11.86
C ASP A 52 8.16 6.92 12.68
N PHE A 53 7.77 5.84 12.01
CA PHE A 53 7.46 4.55 12.64
C PHE A 53 7.78 3.40 11.69
N MET A 54 8.05 2.22 12.26
CA MET A 54 8.28 0.99 11.49
C MET A 54 6.94 0.33 11.13
N PRO A 55 6.60 0.20 9.84
CA PRO A 55 5.44 -0.59 9.41
C PRO A 55 5.70 -2.09 9.58
N ILE A 56 4.64 -2.89 9.52
CA ILE A 56 4.71 -4.35 9.49
C ILE A 56 5.28 -4.78 8.15
N ILE A 57 6.24 -5.70 8.19
CA ILE A 57 6.88 -6.30 7.02
C ILE A 57 6.71 -7.82 7.09
N SER A 58 5.66 -8.33 6.44
CA SER A 58 5.40 -9.77 6.35
C SER A 58 6.16 -10.38 5.17
N GLY A 59 7.46 -10.60 5.37
CA GLY A 59 8.34 -11.08 4.30
C GLY A 59 8.65 -10.01 3.26
N LYS A 60 8.93 -10.41 2.02
CA LYS A 60 9.30 -9.49 0.94
C LYS A 60 8.04 -8.86 0.32
N PRO A 61 7.90 -7.52 0.31
CA PRO A 61 6.80 -6.86 -0.40
C PRO A 61 6.80 -7.21 -1.89
N ARG A 62 5.60 -7.26 -2.48
CA ARG A 62 5.49 -7.41 -3.94
C ARG A 62 5.96 -6.13 -4.64
N LEU A 63 6.33 -6.24 -5.90
CA LEU A 63 6.50 -5.04 -6.71
C LEU A 63 5.12 -4.54 -7.15
N MET A 64 4.94 -3.23 -7.12
CA MET A 64 3.83 -2.56 -7.79
C MET A 64 3.88 -2.83 -9.29
N ASP A 65 2.73 -2.78 -9.97
CA ASP A 65 2.66 -2.99 -11.42
C ASP A 65 3.56 -1.98 -12.13
N SER A 66 4.57 -2.47 -12.86
CA SER A 66 5.58 -1.61 -13.47
C SER A 66 4.99 -0.67 -14.53
N ARG A 67 3.81 -0.99 -15.09
CA ARG A 67 3.12 -0.12 -16.06
C ARG A 67 2.68 1.21 -15.45
N ILE A 68 2.53 1.30 -14.13
CA ILE A 68 2.24 2.55 -13.41
C ILE A 68 3.37 3.58 -13.59
N PHE A 69 4.60 3.11 -13.81
CA PHE A 69 5.82 3.92 -13.84
C PHE A 69 6.30 4.21 -15.27
N LEU A 70 5.53 3.82 -16.28
CA LEU A 70 5.86 4.03 -17.69
C LEU A 70 4.97 5.12 -18.30
N PRO A 71 5.50 6.00 -19.17
CA PRO A 71 4.72 7.00 -19.89
C PRO A 71 3.99 6.37 -21.09
N ALA A 72 3.18 5.34 -20.84
CA ALA A 72 2.46 4.58 -21.86
C ALA A 72 1.06 4.20 -21.36
N VAL A 73 0.16 3.88 -22.30
CA VAL A 73 -1.18 3.38 -21.96
C VAL A 73 -1.05 2.04 -21.23
N MET A 74 -1.70 1.91 -20.06
CA MET A 74 -1.59 0.73 -19.20
C MET A 74 -2.37 -0.49 -19.72
N GLU A 75 -3.36 -0.28 -20.59
CA GLU A 75 -4.30 -1.31 -21.07
C GLU A 75 -4.99 -2.07 -19.92
N MET A 76 -5.41 -1.35 -18.88
CA MET A 76 -6.01 -1.94 -17.69
C MET A 76 -7.40 -2.50 -18.00
N LYS A 77 -7.63 -3.76 -17.61
CA LYS A 77 -8.96 -4.39 -17.61
C LYS A 77 -9.45 -4.48 -16.16
N LEU A 78 -10.67 -4.02 -15.91
CA LEU A 78 -11.29 -4.14 -14.59
C LEU A 78 -11.70 -5.59 -14.35
N SER A 79 -11.44 -6.08 -13.13
CA SER A 79 -11.95 -7.37 -12.68
C SER A 79 -13.48 -7.34 -12.67
N PRO A 80 -14.16 -8.44 -13.03
CA PRO A 80 -15.60 -8.55 -12.87
C PRO A 80 -16.00 -8.27 -11.42
N VAL A 81 -17.02 -7.45 -11.22
CA VAL A 81 -17.64 -7.30 -9.89
C VAL A 81 -18.38 -8.60 -9.60
N VAL A 82 -17.85 -9.40 -8.69
CA VAL A 82 -18.57 -10.56 -8.15
C VAL A 82 -19.62 -10.01 -7.18
N VAL A 83 -20.86 -9.93 -7.65
CA VAL A 83 -22.06 -9.65 -6.84
C VAL A 83 -22.52 -10.90 -6.10
#